data_AF-A0A5B8MFM5-F1
#
_entry.id   AF-A0A5B8MFM5-F1
#
_cell.length_a   1.000
_cell.length_b   1.000
_cell.length_c   1.000
_cell.angle_alpha   90.00
_cell.angle_beta   90.00
_cell.angle_gamma   90.00
#
_symmetry.space_group_name_H-M   'P 1'
#
loop_
_entity.id
_entity.type
_entity.pdbx_description
1 polymer ?
#
loop_
_entity_poly.entity_id
_entity_poly.type
_entity_poly.pdbx_seq_one_letter_code
_entity_poly.pdbx_strand_id
1 'polypeptide(L)'
;MPKRKKAETTSATEKQGEAKPLDKNVFKKLLEEKPKGKQRKNTRKTAPDPRLDPNIDPKRAKRIIANRESAARSKAKQKQHLENLKNMHKALNLQKTSIQQEIDSVHADARRVEKENEELLKRLQDYRAKEGVVEEAS
;
A
#
# COMPACT_ATOMS: atom_id res chain seq x y z
N MET A 1 35.13 8.67 -39.27
CA MET A 1 34.68 8.99 -37.90
C MET A 1 33.31 9.65 -37.95
N PRO A 2 32.25 9.06 -37.36
CA PRO A 2 30.95 9.72 -37.30
C PRO A 2 30.78 10.54 -36.01
N LYS A 3 30.30 11.78 -36.16
CA LYS A 3 30.14 12.79 -35.10
C LYS A 3 28.94 12.44 -34.19
N ARG A 4 29.15 12.47 -32.87
CA ARG A 4 28.10 12.30 -31.84
C ARG A 4 27.21 13.56 -31.79
N LYS A 5 25.89 13.40 -32.01
CA LYS A 5 24.89 14.46 -31.78
C LYS A 5 24.66 14.60 -30.27
N LYS A 6 24.68 15.83 -29.76
CA LYS A 6 24.38 16.15 -28.36
C LYS A 6 22.88 15.94 -28.11
N ALA A 7 22.53 15.21 -27.04
CA ALA A 7 21.15 15.06 -26.61
C ALA A 7 20.78 16.26 -25.74
N GLU A 8 19.75 16.99 -26.18
CA GLU A 8 19.10 18.06 -25.42
C GLU A 8 18.32 17.44 -24.25
N THR A 9 18.63 17.88 -23.03
CA THR A 9 17.90 17.58 -21.81
C THR A 9 16.64 18.43 -21.78
N THR A 10 15.48 17.85 -22.11
CA THR A 10 14.18 18.46 -21.83
C THR A 10 13.73 18.05 -20.43
N SER A 11 13.64 19.04 -19.54
CA SER A 11 13.10 18.92 -18.19
C SER A 11 11.59 18.69 -18.26
N ALA A 12 11.18 17.42 -18.21
CA ALA A 12 9.78 17.07 -18.06
C ALA A 12 9.33 17.42 -16.63
N THR A 13 8.50 18.45 -16.52
CA THR A 13 7.79 18.81 -15.30
C THR A 13 6.85 17.67 -14.91
N GLU A 14 7.21 17.01 -13.82
CA GLU A 14 6.53 15.86 -13.23
C GLU A 14 5.21 16.32 -12.61
N LYS A 15 4.14 16.34 -13.41
CA LYS A 15 2.78 16.43 -12.86
C LYS A 15 2.50 15.13 -12.11
N GLN A 16 2.62 15.19 -10.78
CA GLN A 16 2.15 14.15 -9.88
C GLN A 16 0.64 13.99 -10.07
N GLY A 17 0.24 13.01 -10.89
CA GLY A 17 -1.14 12.57 -10.93
C GLY A 17 -1.44 11.87 -9.61
N GLU A 18 -2.27 12.49 -8.77
CA GLU A 18 -2.85 11.81 -7.61
C GLU A 18 -3.63 10.59 -8.10
N ALA A 19 -3.01 9.42 -8.03
CA ALA A 19 -3.68 8.17 -8.29
C ALA A 19 -4.79 8.02 -7.24
N LYS A 20 -6.05 8.09 -7.69
CA LYS A 20 -7.21 7.89 -6.83
C LYS A 20 -7.02 6.58 -6.05
N PRO A 21 -7.13 6.60 -4.71
CA PRO A 21 -6.93 5.39 -3.92
C PRO A 21 -7.94 4.35 -4.37
N LEU A 22 -7.46 3.14 -4.71
CA LEU A 22 -8.36 2.03 -5.00
C LEU A 22 -9.31 1.84 -3.82
N ASP A 23 -10.60 1.75 -4.12
CA ASP A 23 -11.62 1.46 -3.11
C ASP A 23 -11.19 0.21 -2.30
N LYS A 24 -11.16 0.36 -0.97
CA LYS A 24 -10.76 -0.70 -0.04
C LYS A 24 -11.57 -1.99 -0.28
N ASN A 25 -12.82 -1.85 -0.70
CA ASN A 25 -13.71 -2.97 -1.02
C ASN A 25 -13.28 -3.68 -2.30
N VAL A 26 -12.84 -2.92 -3.32
CA VAL A 26 -12.33 -3.47 -4.58
C VAL A 26 -11.01 -4.18 -4.37
N PHE A 27 -10.10 -3.60 -3.58
CA PHE A 27 -8.83 -4.23 -3.24
C PHE A 27 -9.02 -5.53 -2.45
N LYS A 28 -9.92 -5.52 -1.46
CA LYS A 28 -10.27 -6.71 -0.67
C LYS A 28 -10.88 -7.81 -1.55
N LYS A 29 -11.81 -7.43 -2.44
CA LYS A 29 -12.40 -8.36 -3.43
C LYS A 29 -11.34 -8.96 -4.36
N LEU A 30 -10.36 -8.17 -4.82
CA LEU A 30 -9.28 -8.66 -5.66
C LEU A 30 -8.32 -9.60 -4.91
N LEU A 31 -8.14 -9.39 -3.60
CA LEU A 31 -7.37 -10.28 -2.73
C LEU A 31 -8.09 -11.62 -2.49
N GLU A 32 -9.43 -11.58 -2.39
CA GLU A 32 -10.30 -12.74 -2.14
C GLU A 32 -10.67 -13.51 -3.43
N GLU A 33 -10.67 -12.83 -4.58
CA GLU A 33 -10.81 -13.45 -5.90
C GLU A 33 -9.59 -14.34 -6.16
N LYS A 34 -9.75 -15.63 -5.84
CA LYS A 34 -8.81 -16.64 -6.31
C LYS A 34 -8.69 -16.47 -7.82
N PRO A 35 -7.45 -16.47 -8.37
CA PRO A 35 -7.29 -16.34 -9.80
C PRO A 35 -8.14 -17.41 -10.45
N LYS A 36 -9.14 -17.00 -11.24
CA LYS A 36 -9.85 -17.88 -12.17
C LYS A 36 -8.87 -18.24 -13.27
N GLY A 37 -7.81 -18.95 -12.93
CA GLY A 37 -7.06 -19.72 -13.90
C GLY A 37 -8.10 -20.60 -14.55
N LYS A 38 -8.34 -20.42 -15.86
CA LYS A 38 -9.20 -21.30 -16.64
C LYS A 38 -8.82 -22.72 -16.24
N GLN A 39 -9.66 -23.37 -15.43
CA GLN A 39 -9.50 -24.78 -15.13
C GLN A 39 -9.81 -25.45 -16.46
N ARG A 40 -8.80 -25.60 -17.29
CA ARG A 40 -8.89 -26.46 -18.46
C ARG A 40 -9.28 -27.80 -17.87
N LYS A 41 -10.50 -28.27 -18.16
CA LYS A 41 -10.90 -29.65 -17.87
C LYS A 41 -9.81 -30.51 -18.52
N ASN A 42 -8.89 -31.04 -17.72
CA ASN A 42 -7.84 -31.91 -18.21
C ASN A 42 -8.49 -33.25 -18.52
N THR A 43 -9.14 -33.34 -19.69
CA THR A 43 -9.61 -34.59 -20.29
C THR A 43 -8.46 -35.41 -20.88
N ARG A 44 -7.24 -34.86 -20.88
CA ARG A 44 -6.02 -35.60 -21.21
C ARG A 44 -5.66 -36.47 -20.02
N LYS A 45 -5.74 -37.80 -20.21
CA LYS A 45 -5.11 -38.79 -19.32
C LYS A 45 -3.72 -38.26 -18.94
N THR A 46 -3.42 -38.18 -17.65
CA THR A 46 -2.10 -37.77 -17.17
C THR A 46 -1.09 -38.69 -17.82
N ALA A 47 -0.23 -38.14 -18.68
CA ALA A 47 0.83 -38.93 -19.29
C ALA A 47 1.65 -39.61 -18.19
N PRO A 48 2.09 -40.87 -18.38
CA PRO A 48 2.99 -41.54 -17.46
C PRO A 48 4.16 -40.59 -17.13
N ASP A 49 4.55 -40.48 -15.85
CA ASP A 49 5.69 -39.65 -15.47
C ASP A 49 6.89 -40.16 -16.28
N PRO A 50 7.52 -39.33 -17.14
CA PRO A 50 8.61 -39.80 -18.00
C PRO A 50 9.81 -40.35 -17.21
N ARG A 51 9.85 -40.13 -15.89
CA ARG A 51 10.83 -40.73 -14.96
C ARG A 51 10.64 -42.24 -14.75
N LEU A 52 9.44 -42.76 -14.97
CA LEU A 52 9.09 -44.18 -14.78
C LEU A 52 9.39 -45.02 -16.04
N ASP A 53 9.82 -44.37 -17.12
CA ASP A 53 10.19 -45.04 -18.37
C ASP A 53 11.66 -45.52 -18.29
N PRO A 54 11.91 -46.84 -18.25
CA PRO A 54 13.28 -47.37 -18.19
C PRO A 54 14.10 -47.09 -19.47
N ASN A 55 13.45 -46.67 -20.57
CA ASN A 55 14.09 -46.34 -21.84
C ASN A 55 14.35 -44.83 -22.02
N ILE A 56 14.15 -44.01 -20.99
CA ILE A 56 14.39 -42.57 -21.11
C ILE A 56 15.88 -42.23 -21.22
N ASP A 57 16.22 -41.34 -22.15
CA ASP A 57 17.57 -40.78 -22.24
C ASP A 57 17.99 -40.13 -20.90
N PRO A 58 19.15 -40.50 -20.32
CA PRO A 58 19.62 -39.96 -19.05
C PRO A 58 19.71 -38.42 -19.02
N LYS A 59 20.00 -37.76 -20.14
CA LYS A 59 20.03 -36.28 -20.22
C LYS A 59 18.63 -35.69 -20.02
N ARG A 60 17.62 -36.33 -20.63
CA ARG A 60 16.22 -35.93 -20.50
C ARG A 60 15.72 -36.15 -19.08
N ALA A 61 16.07 -37.28 -18.45
CA ALA A 61 15.72 -37.55 -17.05
C ALA A 61 16.28 -36.48 -16.10
N LYS A 62 17.57 -36.15 -16.21
CA LYS A 62 18.21 -35.08 -15.43
C LYS A 62 17.52 -33.73 -15.60
N ARG A 63 17.21 -33.33 -16.84
CA ARG A 63 16.49 -32.06 -17.12
C ARG A 63 15.10 -32.02 -16.47
N ILE A 64 14.37 -33.14 -16.50
CA ILE A 64 13.03 -33.24 -15.92
C ILE A 64 13.07 -33.09 -14.39
N ILE A 65 14.08 -33.66 -13.73
CA ILE A 65 14.28 -33.49 -12.29
C ILE A 65 14.67 -32.03 -11.98
N ALA A 66 15.68 -31.49 -12.67
CA ALA A 66 16.15 -30.13 -12.46
C ALA A 66 15.05 -29.07 -12.68
N ASN A 67 14.23 -29.21 -13.72
CA ASN A 67 13.11 -28.29 -13.98
C ASN A 67 12.01 -28.41 -12.91
N ARG A 68 11.74 -29.62 -12.41
CA ARG A 68 10.78 -29.82 -11.32
C ARG A 68 11.26 -29.13 -10.05
N GLU A 69 12.53 -29.30 -9.71
CA GLU A 69 13.13 -28.65 -8.54
C GLU A 69 13.13 -27.13 -8.68
N SER A 70 13.54 -26.60 -9.84
CA SER A 70 13.55 -25.15 -10.07
C SER A 70 12.14 -24.57 -10.08
N ALA A 71 11.15 -25.25 -10.67
CA ALA A 71 9.75 -24.83 -10.62
C ALA A 71 9.20 -24.85 -9.19
N ALA A 72 9.54 -25.86 -8.38
CA ALA A 72 9.16 -25.92 -6.97
C ALA A 72 9.79 -24.77 -6.17
N ARG A 73 11.08 -24.50 -6.35
CA ARG A 73 11.79 -23.37 -5.72
C ARG A 73 11.19 -22.03 -6.13
N SER A 74 10.88 -21.84 -7.42
CA SER A 74 10.24 -20.61 -7.91
C SER A 74 8.87 -20.37 -7.28
N LYS A 75 8.03 -21.42 -7.18
CA LYS A 75 6.73 -21.32 -6.49
C LYS A 75 6.89 -21.00 -5.00
N ALA A 76 7.87 -21.61 -4.34
CA ALA A 76 8.15 -21.34 -2.93
C ALA A 76 8.59 -19.88 -2.71
N LYS A 77 9.49 -19.37 -3.54
CA LYS A 77 9.95 -17.97 -3.51
C LYS A 77 8.79 -17.00 -3.75
N GLN A 78 7.93 -17.28 -4.74
CA GLN A 78 6.76 -16.45 -5.01
C GLN A 78 5.78 -16.43 -3.84
N LYS A 79 5.53 -17.59 -3.21
CA LYS A 79 4.68 -17.68 -2.01
C LYS A 79 5.27 -16.88 -0.84
N GLN A 80 6.57 -17.01 -0.58
CA GLN A 80 7.26 -16.25 0.46
C GLN A 80 7.18 -14.74 0.20
N HIS A 81 7.45 -14.30 -1.02
CA HIS A 81 7.35 -12.88 -1.38
C HIS A 81 5.93 -12.34 -1.18
N LEU A 82 4.91 -13.10 -1.57
CA LEU A 82 3.51 -12.72 -1.36
C LEU A 82 3.17 -12.58 0.14
N GLU A 83 3.61 -13.53 0.98
CA GLU A 83 3.39 -13.44 2.42
C GLU A 83 4.13 -12.24 3.04
N ASN A 84 5.35 -11.95 2.59
CA ASN A 84 6.07 -10.76 3.01
C ASN A 84 5.31 -9.48 2.64
N LEU A 85 4.81 -9.37 1.41
CA LEU A 85 3.99 -8.23 0.98
C LEU A 85 2.72 -8.08 1.82
N LYS A 86 2.04 -9.18 2.15
CA LYS A 86 0.86 -9.14 3.03
C LYS A 86 1.20 -8.64 4.43
N ASN A 87 2.32 -9.10 4.99
CA ASN A 87 2.77 -8.67 6.31
C ASN A 87 3.17 -7.19 6.32
N MET A 88 3.88 -6.73 5.28
CA MET A 88 4.22 -5.31 5.11
C MET A 88 2.96 -4.45 4.97
N HIS A 89 1.98 -4.89 4.17
CA HIS A 89 0.70 -4.18 4.03
C HIS A 89 -0.04 -4.07 5.38
N LYS A 90 -0.09 -5.16 6.16
CA LYS A 90 -0.70 -5.13 7.50
C LYS A 90 0.02 -4.16 8.43
N ALA A 91 1.35 -4.20 8.46
CA ALA A 91 2.16 -3.31 9.30
C ALA A 91 1.96 -1.84 8.92
N LEU A 92 2.02 -1.51 7.62
CA LEU A 92 1.77 -0.16 7.12
C LEU A 92 0.35 0.32 7.43
N ASN A 93 -0.65 -0.56 7.32
CA ASN A 93 -2.02 -0.20 7.64
C ASN A 93 -2.20 0.07 9.15
N LEU A 94 -1.53 -0.70 10.01
CA LEU A 94 -1.55 -0.46 11.46
C LEU A 94 -0.89 0.89 11.82
N GLN A 95 0.26 1.20 11.21
CA GLN A 95 0.92 2.49 11.36
C GLN A 95 0.01 3.63 10.90
N LYS A 96 -0.63 3.49 9.74
CA LYS A 96 -1.61 4.46 9.24
C LYS A 96 -2.74 4.69 10.23
N THR A 97 -3.30 3.64 10.83
CA THR A 97 -4.38 3.79 11.82
C THR A 97 -3.90 4.46 13.10
N SER A 98 -2.68 4.16 13.57
CA SER A 98 -2.09 4.82 14.74
C SER A 98 -1.92 6.31 14.52
N ILE A 99 -1.32 6.69 13.38
CA ILE A 99 -1.12 8.10 13.02
C ILE A 99 -2.47 8.82 12.88
N GLN A 100 -3.49 8.16 12.34
CA GLN A 100 -4.83 8.76 12.27
C GLN A 100 -5.42 9.04 13.66
N GLN A 101 -5.25 8.12 14.60
CA GLN A 101 -5.70 8.32 15.99
C GLN A 101 -4.95 9.50 16.65
N GLU A 102 -3.65 9.63 16.40
CA GLU A 102 -2.84 10.76 16.89
C GLU A 102 -3.33 12.08 16.31
N ILE A 103 -3.60 12.14 15.00
CA ILE A 103 -4.18 13.32 14.34
C ILE A 103 -5.52 13.69 14.96
N ASP A 104 -6.41 12.71 15.14
CA ASP A 104 -7.74 12.94 15.68
C ASP A 104 -7.68 13.48 17.14
N SER A 105 -6.72 12.99 17.93
CA SER A 105 -6.44 13.49 19.28
C SER A 105 -5.96 14.94 19.25
N VAL A 106 -4.95 15.25 18.44
CA VAL A 106 -4.40 16.61 18.32
C VAL A 106 -5.47 17.59 17.84
N HIS A 107 -6.32 17.18 16.88
CA HIS A 107 -7.45 17.98 16.44
C HIS A 107 -8.48 18.22 17.55
N ALA A 108 -8.72 17.23 18.43
CA ALA A 108 -9.60 17.41 19.58
C ALA A 108 -9.02 18.41 20.58
N ASP A 109 -7.73 18.30 20.88
CA ASP A 109 -7.02 19.21 21.79
C ASP A 109 -6.97 20.64 21.23
N ALA A 110 -6.69 20.81 19.94
CA ALA A 110 -6.71 22.11 19.28
C ALA A 110 -8.09 22.77 19.40
N ARG A 111 -9.18 22.03 19.08
CA ARG A 111 -10.54 22.54 19.24
C ARG A 111 -10.90 22.88 20.69
N ARG A 112 -10.35 22.15 21.66
CA ARG A 112 -10.56 22.44 23.08
C ARG A 112 -9.89 23.76 23.46
N VAL A 113 -8.62 23.93 23.10
CA VAL A 113 -7.86 25.16 23.39
C VAL A 113 -8.44 26.37 22.66
N GLU A 114 -8.93 26.20 21.42
CA GLU A 114 -9.65 27.24 20.68
C GLU A 114 -10.88 27.73 21.46
N LYS A 115 -11.71 26.83 21.97
CA LYS A 115 -12.87 27.20 22.79
C LYS A 115 -12.47 27.90 24.09
N GLU A 116 -11.46 27.37 24.78
CA GLU A 116 -10.95 28.00 26.01
C GLU A 116 -10.43 29.43 25.73
N ASN A 117 -9.74 29.63 24.61
CA ASN A 117 -9.29 30.95 24.16
C ASN A 117 -10.46 31.89 23.81
N GLU A 118 -11.48 31.42 23.09
CA GLU A 118 -12.68 32.19 22.77
C GLU A 118 -13.41 32.66 24.05
N GLU A 119 -13.54 31.79 25.05
CA GLU A 119 -14.13 32.14 26.34
C GLU A 119 -13.32 33.20 27.09
N LEU A 120 -11.99 33.05 27.12
CA LEU A 120 -11.10 34.02 27.76
C LEU A 120 -11.15 35.39 27.06
N LEU A 121 -11.17 35.41 25.73
CA LEU A 121 -11.32 36.64 24.95
C LEU A 121 -12.66 37.33 25.27
N LYS A 122 -13.75 36.58 25.37
CA LYS A 122 -15.05 37.12 25.75
C LYS A 122 -15.03 37.72 27.17
N ARG A 123 -14.45 37.00 28.14
CA ARG A 123 -14.28 37.52 29.51
C ARG A 123 -13.47 38.81 29.53
N LEU A 124 -12.38 38.87 28.76
CA LEU A 124 -11.55 40.08 28.65
C LEU A 124 -12.33 41.27 28.06
N GLN A 125 -13.18 41.03 27.05
CA GLN A 125 -14.07 42.06 26.50
C GLN A 125 -15.07 42.55 27.55
N ASP A 126 -15.70 41.64 28.30
CA ASP A 126 -16.64 41.98 29.36
C ASP A 126 -15.97 42.79 30.49
N TYR A 127 -14.74 42.43 30.89
CA TYR A 127 -13.97 43.18 31.89
C TYR A 127 -13.64 44.60 31.40
N ARG A 128 -13.15 44.75 30.15
CA ARG A 128 -12.87 46.08 29.57
C ARG A 128 -14.11 46.95 29.46
N ALA A 129 -15.24 46.37 29.07
CA ALA A 129 -16.51 47.10 29.01
C ALA A 129 -16.94 47.61 30.40
N LYS A 130 -16.76 46.80 31.45
CA LYS A 130 -17.05 47.22 32.83
C LYS A 130 -16.11 48.33 33.31
N GLU A 131 -14.81 48.26 33.03
CA GLU A 131 -13.87 49.33 33.39
C GLU A 131 -14.20 50.66 32.71
N GLY A 132 -14.60 50.65 31.43
CA GLY A 132 -15.03 51.86 30.72
C GLY A 132 -16.32 52.48 31.27
N VAL A 133 -17.25 51.68 31.79
CA VAL A 133 -18.49 52.18 32.41
C VAL A 133 -18.24 52.82 33.77
N VAL A 134 -17.18 52.43 34.49
CA VAL A 134 -16.83 53.00 35.80
C VAL A 134 -16.21 54.39 35.67
N GLU A 135 -15.45 54.65 34.60
CA GLU A 135 -14.87 56.00 34.34
C GLU A 135 -15.91 57.02 33.86
N GLU A 136 -16.98 56.62 33.14
CA GLU A 136 -18.06 57.55 32.77
C GLU A 136 -19.01 57.87 33.94
N ALA A 137 -18.95 57.11 35.03
CA ALA A 137 -19.86 57.23 36.17
C ALA A 137 -19.26 57.94 37.40
N SER A 138 -18.00 58.41 37.33
CA SER A 138 -17.30 59.17 38.38
C SER A 138 -17.07 60.62 37.98
#